data_AF-A0A6M7WRM6-F1
#
_entry.id   AF-A0A6M7WRM6-F1
#
_cell.length_a   1.000
_cell.length_b   1.000
_cell.length_c   1.000
_cell.angle_alpha   90.00
_cell.angle_beta   90.00
_cell.angle_gamma   90.00
#
_symmetry.space_group_name_H-M   'P 1'
#
loop_
_entity.id
_entity.type
_entity.pdbx_description
1 polymer ?
#
loop_
_entity_poly.entity_id
_entity_poly.type
_entity_poly.pdbx_seq_one_letter_code
_entity_poly.pdbx_strand_id
1 'polypeptide(L)'
;MSLFARLRAGSQSAALIPYRYVKLRSGLPDDLDGFQNARDVVAENPGCRVIQDWLVSRDGILEKHLIVEDTATGERFDVTPLERRVPFFEHPGTNDEFEGLWHEISMPAYSPPLRLVVHEAGDEITRHRGSVASDTGTSGENADA
;
A
#
# COMPACT_ATOMS: atom_id res chain seq x y z
N MET A 1 -0.39 23.49 5.28
CA MET A 1 -1.53 22.74 4.68
C MET A 1 -2.30 22.06 5.81
N SER A 2 -3.64 22.04 5.80
CA SER A 2 -4.42 21.42 6.89
C SER A 2 -4.37 19.88 6.82
N LEU A 3 -4.64 19.18 7.93
CA LEU A 3 -4.75 17.73 7.95
C LEU A 3 -5.82 17.22 6.97
N PHE A 4 -7.00 17.85 6.91
CA PHE A 4 -8.04 17.51 5.94
C PHE A 4 -7.59 17.65 4.48
N ALA A 5 -6.73 18.64 4.17
CA ALA A 5 -6.15 18.75 2.82
C ALA A 5 -5.15 17.63 2.53
N ARG A 6 -4.33 17.22 3.52
CA ARG A 6 -3.44 16.06 3.42
C ARG A 6 -4.20 14.75 3.23
N LEU A 7 -5.24 14.50 4.05
CA LEU A 7 -6.08 13.30 3.94
C LEU A 7 -6.76 13.21 2.58
N ARG A 8 -7.30 14.33 2.07
CA ARG A 8 -7.86 14.37 0.71
C ARG A 8 -6.81 14.06 -0.36
N ALA A 9 -5.60 14.58 -0.24
CA ALA A 9 -4.52 14.23 -1.17
C ALA A 9 -4.13 12.74 -1.08
N GLY A 10 -3.95 12.21 0.14
CA GLY A 10 -3.60 10.81 0.37
C GLY A 10 -4.65 9.83 -0.14
N SER A 11 -5.94 10.19 -0.05
CA SER A 11 -7.01 9.35 -0.61
C SER A 11 -6.93 9.17 -2.13
N GLN A 12 -6.25 10.06 -2.86
CA GLN A 12 -6.02 9.91 -4.31
C GLN A 12 -4.99 8.81 -4.62
N SER A 13 -4.14 8.44 -3.65
CA SER A 13 -3.19 7.33 -3.75
C SER A 13 -3.71 6.04 -3.10
N ALA A 14 -5.01 5.92 -2.84
CA ALA A 14 -5.56 4.73 -2.22
C ALA A 14 -5.44 3.49 -3.13
N ALA A 15 -5.04 2.36 -2.54
CA ALA A 15 -4.77 1.11 -3.25
C ALA A 15 -5.48 -0.07 -2.57
N LEU A 16 -5.72 -1.13 -3.34
CA LEU A 16 -6.17 -2.39 -2.77
C LEU A 16 -4.99 -3.12 -2.15
N ILE A 17 -5.09 -3.40 -0.85
CA ILE A 17 -4.07 -4.12 -0.10
C ILE A 17 -4.50 -5.58 0.01
N PRO A 18 -3.64 -6.55 -0.37
CA PRO A 18 -3.99 -7.95 -0.29
C PRO A 18 -4.19 -8.39 1.16
N TYR A 19 -5.14 -9.29 1.36
CA TYR A 19 -5.37 -9.92 2.64
C TYR A 19 -4.45 -11.14 2.84
N ARG A 20 -3.87 -11.29 4.05
CA ARG A 20 -3.01 -12.42 4.41
C ARG A 20 -3.36 -12.95 5.80
N TYR A 21 -3.71 -14.24 5.86
CA TYR A 21 -3.76 -14.97 7.14
C TYR A 21 -2.33 -15.21 7.62
N VAL A 22 -1.97 -14.62 8.74
CA VAL A 22 -0.68 -14.86 9.41
C VAL A 22 -0.94 -15.72 10.65
N LYS A 23 -0.21 -16.82 10.77
CA LYS A 23 -0.24 -17.67 11.96
C LYS A 23 0.78 -17.16 12.97
N LEU A 24 0.30 -16.72 14.13
CA LEU A 24 1.11 -16.33 15.28
C LEU A 24 1.52 -17.58 16.09
N ARG A 25 2.49 -17.44 16.99
CA ARG A 25 2.86 -18.50 17.94
C ARG A 25 1.71 -18.89 18.86
N SER A 26 0.87 -17.93 19.22
CA SER A 26 -0.35 -18.15 20.02
C SER A 26 -1.48 -18.83 19.25
N GLY A 27 -1.46 -18.80 17.92
CA GLY A 27 -2.55 -19.30 17.08
C GLY A 27 -2.84 -18.40 15.89
N LEU A 28 -4.02 -18.53 15.29
CA LEU A 28 -4.52 -17.49 14.38
C LEU A 28 -5.03 -16.32 15.24
N PRO A 29 -4.99 -15.08 14.73
CA PRO A 29 -5.74 -14.00 15.34
C PRO A 29 -7.23 -14.35 15.27
N ASP A 30 -7.83 -14.65 16.42
CA ASP A 30 -9.22 -15.11 16.53
C ASP A 30 -10.21 -13.94 16.67
N ASP A 31 -9.71 -12.73 16.97
CA ASP A 31 -10.47 -11.48 17.05
C ASP A 31 -10.34 -10.64 15.77
N LEU A 32 -11.38 -9.84 15.49
CA LEU A 32 -11.44 -8.97 14.32
C LEU A 32 -10.83 -7.58 14.60
N ASP A 33 -10.05 -7.41 15.67
CA ASP A 33 -9.38 -6.15 15.97
C ASP A 33 -8.13 -5.98 15.10
N GLY A 34 -8.28 -5.22 14.00
CA GLY A 34 -7.19 -4.92 13.06
C GLY A 34 -5.98 -4.29 13.72
N PHE A 35 -6.18 -3.53 14.80
CA PHE A 35 -5.09 -2.85 15.47
C PHE A 35 -4.23 -3.80 16.26
N GLN A 36 -4.87 -4.65 17.06
CA GLN A 36 -4.17 -5.62 17.89
C GLN A 36 -3.47 -6.66 17.01
N ASN A 37 -4.17 -7.17 15.99
CA ASN A 37 -3.62 -8.18 15.09
C ASN A 37 -2.39 -7.71 14.32
N ALA A 38 -2.41 -6.48 13.79
CA ALA A 38 -1.25 -5.93 13.09
C ALA A 38 -0.04 -5.80 14.02
N ARG A 39 -0.27 -5.35 15.26
CA ARG A 39 0.78 -5.21 16.27
C ARG A 39 1.37 -6.56 16.68
N ASP A 40 0.53 -7.58 16.85
CA ASP A 40 0.98 -8.93 17.21
C ASP A 40 1.78 -9.59 16.09
N VAL A 41 1.34 -9.42 14.83
CA VAL A 41 2.10 -9.89 13.66
C VAL A 41 3.49 -9.25 13.63
N VAL A 42 3.59 -7.94 13.83
CA VAL A 42 4.88 -7.23 13.85
C VAL A 42 5.76 -7.67 15.02
N ALA A 43 5.19 -7.90 16.19
CA ALA A 43 5.93 -8.37 17.37
C ALA A 43 6.55 -9.77 17.16
N GLU A 44 5.92 -10.62 16.35
CA GLU A 44 6.39 -11.99 16.08
C GLU A 44 7.21 -12.16 14.81
N ASN A 45 7.20 -11.17 13.91
CA ASN A 45 7.88 -11.23 12.62
C ASN A 45 8.90 -10.08 12.51
N PRO A 46 10.15 -10.27 12.99
CA PRO A 46 11.22 -9.30 12.84
C PRO A 46 11.43 -8.97 11.35
N GLY A 47 11.28 -7.69 10.99
CA GLY A 47 11.30 -7.23 9.59
C GLY A 47 9.94 -6.82 9.05
N CYS A 48 8.86 -6.97 9.84
CA CYS A 48 7.59 -6.33 9.55
C CYS A 48 7.46 -5.02 10.34
N ARG A 49 6.63 -4.08 9.84
CA ARG A 49 6.21 -2.89 10.58
C ARG A 49 4.72 -2.62 10.39
N VAL A 50 4.14 -1.90 11.35
CA VAL A 50 2.77 -1.40 11.25
C VAL A 50 2.77 -0.14 10.39
N ILE A 51 1.79 -0.05 9.49
CA ILE A 51 1.44 1.17 8.75
C ILE A 51 0.08 1.64 9.26
N GLN A 52 0.00 2.92 9.61
CA GLN A 52 -1.26 3.58 9.96
C GLN A 52 -1.95 3.97 8.68
N ASP A 53 -3.18 3.50 8.51
CA ASP A 53 -3.88 3.56 7.26
C ASP A 53 -5.34 3.96 7.46
N TRP A 54 -6.01 4.32 6.37
CA TRP A 54 -7.42 4.65 6.31
C TRP A 54 -8.12 3.74 5.32
N LEU A 55 -9.08 2.97 5.82
CA LEU A 55 -10.03 2.26 4.98
C LEU A 55 -11.04 3.28 4.42
N VAL A 56 -11.19 3.28 3.10
CA VAL A 56 -12.02 4.25 2.39
C VAL A 56 -13.37 3.61 2.06
N SER A 57 -14.40 3.94 2.83
CA SER A 57 -15.75 3.44 2.60
C SER A 57 -16.37 4.04 1.33
N ARG A 58 -17.39 3.37 0.79
CA ARG A 58 -18.13 3.83 -0.40
C ARG A 58 -18.88 5.14 -0.18
N ASP A 59 -19.19 5.48 1.07
CA ASP A 59 -19.94 6.67 1.46
C ASP A 59 -19.03 7.85 1.82
N GLY A 60 -17.72 7.74 1.52
CA GLY A 60 -16.75 8.80 1.80
C GLY A 60 -16.42 8.91 3.28
N ILE A 61 -16.53 7.82 4.04
CA ILE A 61 -16.05 7.74 5.43
C ILE A 61 -14.65 7.14 5.40
N LEU A 62 -13.74 7.77 6.13
CA LEU A 62 -12.43 7.19 6.43
C LEU A 62 -12.49 6.50 7.78
N GLU A 63 -12.18 5.22 7.80
CA GLU A 63 -12.10 4.42 9.02
C GLU A 63 -10.63 4.17 9.32
N LYS A 64 -10.19 4.44 10.55
CA LYS A 64 -8.81 4.14 10.94
C LYS A 64 -8.56 2.65 10.83
N HIS A 65 -7.43 2.28 10.23
CA HIS A 65 -7.01 0.90 10.10
C HIS A 65 -5.51 0.76 10.25
N LEU A 66 -5.04 -0.44 10.57
CA LEU A 66 -3.62 -0.78 10.55
C LEU A 66 -3.38 -1.90 9.54
N ILE A 67 -2.38 -1.72 8.67
CA ILE A 67 -1.87 -2.78 7.81
C ILE A 67 -0.42 -3.07 8.16
N VAL A 68 0.11 -4.19 7.67
CA VAL A 68 1.49 -4.61 7.89
C VAL A 68 2.28 -4.43 6.60
N GLU A 69 3.53 -3.97 6.72
CA GLU A 69 4.50 -3.95 5.63
C GLU A 69 5.70 -4.84 5.99
N ASP A 70 6.06 -5.74 5.08
CA ASP A 70 7.35 -6.42 5.10
C ASP A 70 8.43 -5.44 4.61
N THR A 71 9.31 -5.02 5.51
CA THR A 71 10.33 -4.00 5.23
C THR A 71 11.44 -4.50 4.29
N ALA A 72 11.60 -5.81 4.11
CA ALA A 72 12.58 -6.36 3.18
C ALA A 72 12.09 -6.31 1.72
N THR A 73 10.79 -6.50 1.52
CA THR A 73 10.18 -6.58 0.18
C THR A 73 9.37 -5.34 -0.19
N GLY A 74 8.99 -4.53 0.79
CA GLY A 74 8.03 -3.44 0.64
C GLY A 74 6.58 -3.91 0.48
N GLU A 75 6.32 -5.22 0.60
CA GLU A 75 4.98 -5.78 0.43
C GLU A 75 4.07 -5.38 1.60
N ARG A 76 2.89 -4.86 1.28
CA ARG A 76 1.86 -4.48 2.26
C ARG A 76 0.74 -5.50 2.25
N PHE A 77 0.22 -5.86 3.43
CA PHE A 77 -0.91 -6.77 3.57
C PHE A 77 -1.76 -6.44 4.80
N ASP A 78 -3.06 -6.70 4.67
CA ASP A 78 -4.00 -6.64 5.78
C ASP A 78 -4.08 -8.01 6.48
N VAL A 79 -4.08 -7.99 7.80
CA VAL A 79 -4.16 -9.18 8.67
C VAL A 79 -5.56 -9.41 9.21
N THR A 80 -6.46 -8.44 9.04
CA THR A 80 -7.89 -8.57 9.32
C THR A 80 -8.74 -8.63 8.06
N PRO A 81 -9.66 -9.59 7.93
CA PRO A 81 -10.49 -9.74 6.74
C PRO A 81 -11.68 -8.78 6.78
N LEU A 82 -11.43 -7.48 6.95
CA LEU A 82 -12.42 -6.46 6.67
C LEU A 82 -12.52 -6.38 5.15
N GLU A 83 -13.66 -6.80 4.60
CA GLU A 83 -14.02 -6.82 3.18
C GLU A 83 -12.86 -6.68 2.16
N ARG A 84 -12.53 -7.78 1.45
CA ARG A 84 -11.39 -7.97 0.53
C ARG A 84 -11.21 -6.94 -0.62
N ARG A 85 -12.03 -5.90 -0.73
CA ARG A 85 -12.07 -4.97 -1.87
C ARG A 85 -12.16 -3.50 -1.48
N VAL A 86 -11.89 -3.15 -0.22
CA VAL A 86 -11.88 -1.74 0.19
C VAL A 86 -10.47 -1.17 0.01
N PRO A 87 -10.30 0.02 -0.60
CA PRO A 87 -8.99 0.61 -0.76
C PRO A 87 -8.51 1.31 0.52
N PHE A 88 -7.19 1.34 0.66
CA PHE A 88 -6.43 1.83 1.80
C PHE A 88 -5.47 2.93 1.35
N PHE A 89 -5.21 3.93 2.19
CA PHE A 89 -4.07 4.82 2.02
C PHE A 89 -3.41 5.20 3.36
N GLU A 90 -2.08 5.23 3.34
CA GLU A 90 -1.27 5.54 4.52
C GLU A 90 -1.57 6.95 5.06
N HIS A 91 -1.64 7.07 6.38
CA HIS A 91 -1.86 8.33 7.05
C HIS A 91 -0.69 9.30 6.76
N PRO A 92 -0.96 10.51 6.23
CA PRO A 92 0.09 11.46 5.80
C PRO A 92 0.69 12.28 6.95
N GLY A 93 0.56 11.82 8.19
CA GLY A 93 0.92 12.54 9.41
C GLY A 93 1.77 11.71 10.35
N THR A 94 1.96 12.21 11.56
CA THR A 94 2.69 11.46 12.60
C THR A 94 1.80 10.44 13.28
N ASN A 95 2.41 9.46 13.97
CA ASN A 95 1.68 8.52 14.81
C ASN A 95 0.81 9.23 15.86
N ASP A 96 1.35 10.26 16.50
CA ASP A 96 0.61 11.00 17.54
C ASP A 96 -0.58 11.76 16.94
N GLU A 97 -0.44 12.31 15.72
CA GLU A 97 -1.55 12.88 14.98
C GLU A 97 -2.61 11.81 14.69
N PHE A 98 -2.20 10.62 14.23
CA PHE A 98 -3.12 9.52 13.93
C PHE A 98 -3.89 9.07 15.17
N GLU A 99 -3.20 8.74 16.26
CA GLU A 99 -3.80 8.25 17.51
C GLU A 99 -4.80 9.26 18.10
N GLY A 100 -4.52 10.56 17.99
CA GLY A 100 -5.41 11.63 18.47
C GLY A 100 -6.71 11.85 17.68
N LEU A 101 -6.87 11.21 16.51
CA LEU A 101 -8.07 11.37 15.68
C LEU A 101 -9.23 10.45 16.12
N TRP A 102 -10.43 10.79 15.69
CA TRP A 102 -11.59 9.90 15.78
C TRP A 102 -11.37 8.64 14.93
N HIS A 103 -12.03 7.53 15.32
CA HIS A 103 -11.98 6.27 14.57
C HIS A 103 -12.56 6.43 13.17
N GLU A 104 -13.57 7.30 13.01
CA GLU A 104 -14.20 7.58 11.73
C GLU A 104 -14.17 9.08 11.45
N ILE A 105 -13.85 9.43 10.20
CA ILE A 105 -13.88 10.81 9.72
C ILE A 105 -14.71 10.85 8.44
N SER A 106 -15.79 11.63 8.47
CA SER A 106 -16.57 11.89 7.26
C SER A 106 -15.82 12.85 6.32
N MET A 107 -15.68 12.46 5.06
CA MET A 107 -15.16 13.28 3.97
C MET A 107 -16.23 13.50 2.89
N PRO A 108 -17.27 14.32 3.14
CA PRO A 108 -18.46 14.42 2.29
C PRO A 108 -18.22 14.99 0.88
N ALA A 109 -17.03 15.55 0.60
CA ALA A 109 -16.63 16.00 -0.73
C ALA A 109 -15.66 15.04 -1.45
N TYR A 110 -15.43 13.85 -0.89
CA TYR A 110 -14.58 12.84 -1.50
C TYR A 110 -15.39 12.03 -2.51
N SER A 111 -15.07 12.23 -3.79
CA SER A 111 -15.44 11.28 -4.85
C SER A 111 -14.18 10.50 -5.18
N PRO A 112 -14.07 9.20 -4.81
CA PRO A 112 -12.93 8.40 -5.24
C PRO A 112 -12.83 8.46 -6.77
N PRO A 113 -11.62 8.55 -7.33
CA PRO A 113 -11.48 8.57 -8.78
C PRO A 113 -12.16 7.33 -9.39
N LEU A 114 -12.91 7.52 -10.50
CA LEU A 114 -13.62 6.44 -11.22
C LEU A 114 -12.71 5.27 -11.61
N ARG A 115 -11.41 5.53 -11.66
CA ARG A 115 -10.34 4.54 -11.63
C ARG A 115 -9.53 4.81 -10.38
N LEU A 116 -9.77 4.02 -9.32
CA LEU A 116 -8.75 3.83 -8.30
C LEU A 116 -7.49 3.39 -9.05
N VAL A 117 -6.43 4.17 -8.97
CA VAL A 117 -5.13 3.75 -9.49
C VAL A 117 -4.64 2.70 -8.51
N VAL A 118 -5.08 1.47 -8.74
CA VAL A 118 -4.62 0.30 -8.00
C VAL A 118 -3.19 0.08 -8.44
N HIS A 119 -2.25 0.53 -7.61
CA HIS A 119 -0.88 0.08 -7.72
C HIS A 119 -0.85 -1.35 -7.22
N GLU A 120 -1.04 -2.31 -8.12
CA GLU A 120 -0.71 -3.70 -7.82
C GLU A 120 0.79 -3.74 -7.49
N ALA A 121 1.13 -4.28 -6.32
CA ALA A 121 2.51 -4.50 -5.91
C ALA A 121 3.15 -5.51 -6.87
N GLY A 122 3.72 -5.02 -7.97
CA GLY A 122 4.27 -5.85 -9.04
C GLY A 122 4.86 -5.09 -10.23
N ASP A 123 4.51 -3.82 -10.44
CA ASP A 123 4.88 -3.10 -11.66
C ASP A 123 6.20 -2.29 -11.60
N GLU A 124 7.13 -2.67 -10.73
CA GLU A 124 8.51 -2.16 -10.75
C GLU A 124 9.55 -3.26 -10.94
N ILE A 125 9.47 -3.99 -12.05
CA ILE A 125 10.68 -4.55 -12.67
C ILE A 125 10.60 -4.27 -14.16
N THR A 126 11.40 -3.30 -14.61
CA THR A 126 12.34 -3.40 -15.75
C THR A 126 12.53 -2.01 -16.39
N ARG A 127 13.44 -1.19 -15.84
CA ARG A 127 14.17 -0.22 -16.67
C ARG A 127 15.65 -0.16 -16.30
N HIS A 128 16.43 -0.71 -17.22
CA HIS A 128 17.82 -0.40 -17.55
C HIS A 128 18.93 -0.83 -16.58
N ARG A 129 19.24 -2.14 -16.60
CA ARG A 129 20.64 -2.59 -16.67
C ARG A 129 20.90 -3.16 -18.06
N GLY A 130 21.85 -2.54 -18.76
CA GLY A 130 22.30 -2.99 -20.08
C GLY A 130 23.45 -2.12 -20.57
N SER A 131 24.57 -2.16 -19.85
CA SER A 131 25.84 -1.61 -20.32
C SER A 131 26.49 -2.64 -21.26
N VAL A 132 26.77 -2.19 -22.48
CA VAL A 132 27.87 -2.58 -23.39
C VAL A 132 28.05 -4.07 -23.74
N ALA A 133 27.91 -4.37 -25.04
CA ALA A 133 28.91 -5.15 -25.78
C ALA A 133 28.90 -4.75 -27.26
N SER A 134 30.05 -4.28 -27.72
CA SER A 134 30.44 -4.12 -29.12
C SER A 134 30.45 -5.47 -29.83
N ASP A 135 30.01 -5.55 -31.09
CA ASP A 135 30.93 -6.07 -32.12
C ASP A 135 30.53 -5.74 -33.56
N THR A 136 31.58 -5.74 -34.35
CA THR A 136 31.83 -5.41 -35.76
C THR A 136 31.01 -6.20 -36.79
N GLY A 137 30.75 -5.58 -37.95
CA GLY A 137 30.13 -6.23 -39.10
C GLY A 137 30.12 -5.37 -40.37
N THR A 138 31.27 -5.30 -41.03
CA THR A 138 31.55 -4.68 -42.33
C THR A 138 30.81 -5.37 -43.48
N SER A 139 30.21 -4.60 -44.41
CA SER A 139 30.04 -4.83 -45.87
C SER A 139 29.15 -3.67 -46.39
N GLY A 140 29.50 -2.79 -47.32
CA GLY A 140 30.39 -2.91 -48.46
C GLY A 140 29.59 -3.21 -49.72
N GLU A 141 28.82 -2.25 -50.26
CA GLU A 141 28.25 -2.38 -51.60
C GLU A 141 28.40 -1.06 -52.37
N ASN A 142 29.37 -1.08 -53.29
CA ASN A 142 29.64 -0.05 -54.28
C ASN A 142 28.72 -0.24 -55.49
N ALA A 143 28.53 0.88 -56.18
CA ALA A 143 27.81 1.06 -57.43
C ALA A 143 28.40 0.31 -58.65
N ASP A 144 27.58 0.34 -59.71
CA ASP A 144 27.81 0.09 -61.15
C ASP A 144 27.75 -1.35 -61.70
N ALA A 145 26.71 -1.56 -62.51
CA ALA A 145 26.76 -2.19 -63.84
C ALA A 145 25.59 -1.70 -64.71
#